data_AF-A0A847CEP3-F1
#
_entry.id   AF-A0A847CEP3-F1
#
_cell.length_a   1.000
_cell.length_b   1.000
_cell.length_c   1.000
_cell.angle_alpha   90.00
_cell.angle_beta   90.00
_cell.angle_gamma   90.00
#
_symmetry.space_group_name_H-M   'P 1'
#
loop_
_entity.id
_entity.type
_entity.pdbx_description
1 polymer ?
#
loop_
_entity_poly.entity_id
_entity_poly.type
_entity_poly.pdbx_seq_one_letter_code
_entity_poly.pdbx_strand_id
1 'polypeptide(L)'
;MEEDKYLEKLTNPKYWFQYAINQKYVGDQILENCIIKNSMDHKYSDNKTEYITLWSNAHYHYGIGIENGLKGIVIKYYSDKINYDIKSDQIILHNIGGKSGRSHDLLLLAESVELFSDKFCLFKYDQDINSLKIVLKHLSDMVKWGAKYPIPNGIKKHFVFNNSIPAVLVYGFHILDVIEPVFKLFEKELSQ
;
A
#
# COMPACT_ATOMS: atom_id res chain seq x y z
N MET A 1 12.87 -2.79 23.10
CA MET A 1 11.40 -2.88 23.29
C MET A 1 11.16 -4.16 24.04
N GLU A 2 10.37 -4.13 25.12
CA GLU A 2 10.02 -5.32 25.91
C GLU A 2 9.25 -6.32 25.04
N GLU A 3 9.43 -7.61 25.30
CA GLU A 3 8.86 -8.73 24.53
C GLU A 3 7.32 -8.62 24.43
N ASP A 4 6.66 -8.38 25.56
CA ASP A 4 5.21 -8.22 25.64
C ASP A 4 4.70 -7.05 24.80
N LYS A 5 5.41 -5.91 24.82
CA LYS A 5 5.08 -4.74 23.98
C LYS A 5 5.28 -5.03 22.49
N TYR A 6 6.22 -5.89 22.12
CA TYR A 6 6.41 -6.29 20.72
C TYR A 6 5.28 -7.22 20.27
N LEU A 7 4.93 -8.23 21.07
CA LEU A 7 3.79 -9.12 20.78
C LEU A 7 2.49 -8.33 20.68
N GLU A 8 2.27 -7.39 21.60
CA GLU A 8 1.09 -6.53 21.58
C GLU A 8 1.02 -5.78 20.25
N LYS A 9 2.11 -5.12 19.81
CA LYS A 9 2.13 -4.42 18.52
C LYS A 9 1.98 -5.35 17.31
N LEU A 10 2.56 -6.55 17.38
CA LEU A 10 2.51 -7.52 16.29
C LEU A 10 1.09 -8.08 16.11
N THR A 11 0.40 -8.35 17.20
CA THR A 11 -0.86 -9.10 17.20
C THR A 11 -2.10 -8.23 17.39
N ASN A 12 -1.95 -6.96 17.75
CA ASN A 12 -3.08 -6.03 17.84
C ASN A 12 -3.29 -5.30 16.49
N PRO A 13 -4.42 -5.56 15.80
CA PRO A 13 -4.66 -5.00 14.47
C PRO A 13 -4.80 -3.47 14.47
N LYS A 14 -5.12 -2.84 15.61
CA LYS A 14 -5.27 -1.37 15.70
C LYS A 14 -3.98 -0.63 15.37
N TYR A 15 -2.82 -1.14 15.79
CA TYR A 15 -1.53 -0.53 15.44
C TYR A 15 -1.30 -0.58 13.92
N TRP A 16 -1.67 -1.67 13.26
CA TRP A 16 -1.49 -1.85 11.82
C TRP A 16 -2.39 -0.93 11.00
N PHE A 17 -3.66 -0.80 11.38
CA PHE A 17 -4.54 0.18 10.75
C PHE A 17 -4.08 1.62 11.02
N GLN A 18 -3.63 1.95 12.23
CA GLN A 18 -3.07 3.27 12.52
C GLN A 18 -1.84 3.57 11.64
N TYR A 19 -0.94 2.60 11.47
CA TYR A 19 0.20 2.74 10.57
C TYR A 19 -0.24 2.91 9.11
N ALA A 20 -1.30 2.24 8.67
CA ALA A 20 -1.87 2.44 7.34
C ALA A 20 -2.32 3.89 7.12
N ILE A 21 -3.11 4.43 8.05
CA ILE A 21 -3.64 5.81 7.97
C ILE A 21 -2.52 6.85 8.04
N ASN A 22 -1.52 6.65 8.93
CA ASN A 22 -0.38 7.56 9.01
C ASN A 22 0.41 7.61 7.69
N GLN A 23 0.57 6.47 7.01
CA GLN A 23 1.27 6.41 5.73
C GLN A 23 0.47 7.08 4.62
N LYS A 24 -0.87 6.92 4.61
CA LYS A 24 -1.74 7.70 3.72
C LYS A 24 -1.56 9.20 3.93
N TYR A 25 -1.60 9.65 5.19
CA TYR A 25 -1.42 11.06 5.52
C TYR A 25 -0.06 11.61 5.02
N VAL A 26 1.03 10.86 5.18
CA VAL A 26 2.34 11.26 4.64
C VAL A 26 2.31 11.33 3.11
N GLY A 27 1.70 10.35 2.44
CA GLY A 27 1.53 10.36 0.99
C GLY A 27 0.74 11.58 0.50
N ASP A 28 -0.38 11.89 1.17
CA ASP A 28 -1.23 13.05 0.88
C ASP A 28 -0.45 14.37 1.05
N GLN A 29 0.33 14.52 2.12
CA GLN A 29 1.19 15.70 2.34
C GLN A 29 2.28 15.86 1.27
N ILE A 30 2.90 14.76 0.83
CA ILE A 30 3.90 14.82 -0.26
C ILE A 30 3.24 15.26 -1.56
N LEU A 31 2.05 14.72 -1.85
CA LEU A 31 1.30 15.04 -3.05
C LEU A 31 0.80 16.49 -3.06
N GLU A 32 0.27 17.00 -1.96
CA GLU A 32 -0.11 18.41 -1.79
C GLU A 32 1.08 19.33 -2.09
N ASN A 33 2.26 19.00 -1.57
CA ASN A 33 3.49 19.73 -1.85
C ASN A 33 3.89 19.70 -3.34
N CYS A 34 3.61 18.60 -4.07
CA CYS A 34 3.82 18.54 -5.52
C CYS A 34 2.89 19.52 -6.26
N ILE A 35 1.63 19.61 -5.84
CA ILE A 35 0.61 20.44 -6.50
C ILE A 35 0.86 21.92 -6.22
N ILE A 36 1.11 22.29 -4.96
CA ILE A 36 1.29 23.69 -4.52
C ILE A 36 2.58 24.29 -5.09
N LYS A 37 3.70 23.54 -5.11
CA LYS A 37 4.95 24.03 -5.71
C LYS A 37 4.84 24.26 -7.22
N ASN A 38 4.07 23.41 -7.92
CA ASN A 38 3.84 23.58 -9.36
C ASN A 38 2.86 24.71 -9.71
N SER A 39 1.97 25.10 -8.78
CA SER A 39 0.99 26.16 -9.02
C SER A 39 1.52 27.57 -8.72
N MET A 40 2.55 27.71 -7.88
CA MET A 40 3.08 29.02 -7.48
C MET A 40 4.28 29.52 -8.31
N ASP A 41 4.98 28.65 -9.05
CA ASP A 41 6.09 29.06 -9.91
C ASP A 41 5.92 28.56 -11.36
N HIS A 42 5.30 29.38 -12.21
CA HIS A 42 5.33 29.22 -13.69
C HIS A 42 6.74 29.39 -14.30
N LYS A 43 7.82 29.27 -13.52
CA LYS A 43 9.21 29.46 -13.95
C LYS A 43 10.09 28.21 -13.89
N TYR A 44 9.61 27.08 -13.36
CA TYR A 44 10.39 25.84 -13.33
C TYR A 44 9.92 24.86 -14.41
N SER A 45 10.24 25.16 -15.67
CA SER A 45 10.16 24.19 -16.76
C SER A 45 11.13 23.00 -16.59
N ASP A 46 12.05 23.07 -15.63
CA ASP A 46 13.24 22.21 -15.59
C ASP A 46 13.30 21.18 -14.45
N ASN A 47 12.40 21.21 -13.46
CA ASN A 47 12.46 20.27 -12.32
C ASN A 47 11.56 19.03 -12.44
N LYS A 48 11.43 18.48 -13.64
CA LYS A 48 10.73 17.20 -13.90
C LYS A 48 11.19 16.08 -12.96
N THR A 49 12.48 16.06 -12.63
CA THR A 49 13.09 15.06 -11.73
C THR A 49 12.59 15.17 -10.28
N GLU A 50 12.43 16.39 -9.75
CA GLU A 50 11.91 16.60 -8.38
C GLU A 50 10.44 16.21 -8.30
N TYR A 51 9.63 16.60 -9.29
CA TYR A 51 8.23 16.21 -9.37
C TYR A 51 8.07 14.68 -9.44
N ILE A 52 8.81 14.01 -10.32
CA ILE A 52 8.79 12.54 -10.44
C ILE A 52 9.20 11.89 -9.12
N THR A 53 10.23 12.41 -8.45
CA THR A 53 10.71 11.88 -7.17
C THR A 53 9.66 12.00 -6.07
N LEU A 54 9.06 13.18 -5.91
CA LEU A 54 8.01 13.38 -4.90
C LEU A 54 6.76 12.56 -5.22
N TRP A 55 6.37 12.47 -6.49
CA TRP A 55 5.25 11.64 -6.94
C TRP A 55 5.48 10.16 -6.63
N SER A 56 6.66 9.63 -6.97
CA SER A 56 7.05 8.25 -6.64
C SER A 56 7.08 8.01 -5.14
N ASN A 57 7.55 8.97 -4.33
CA ASN A 57 7.53 8.87 -2.87
C ASN A 57 6.10 8.83 -2.32
N ALA A 58 5.18 9.66 -2.83
CA ALA A 58 3.77 9.60 -2.42
C ALA A 58 3.18 8.21 -2.70
N HIS A 59 3.45 7.65 -3.89
CA HIS A 59 2.98 6.31 -4.27
C HIS A 59 3.61 5.20 -3.41
N TYR A 60 4.89 5.32 -3.07
CA TYR A 60 5.53 4.43 -2.11
C TYR A 60 4.78 4.43 -0.76
N HIS A 61 4.46 5.61 -0.23
CA HIS A 61 3.73 5.72 1.03
C HIS A 61 2.31 5.16 0.95
N TYR A 62 1.59 5.35 -0.16
CA TYR A 62 0.30 4.70 -0.39
C TYR A 62 0.43 3.17 -0.43
N GLY A 63 1.45 2.64 -1.10
CA GLY A 63 1.73 1.21 -1.15
C GLY A 63 2.01 0.62 0.23
N ILE A 64 2.86 1.27 1.04
CA ILE A 64 3.14 0.85 2.42
C ILE A 64 1.89 0.97 3.29
N GLY A 65 1.09 2.02 3.11
CA GLY A 65 -0.18 2.20 3.80
C GLY A 65 -1.14 1.04 3.55
N ILE A 66 -1.33 0.68 2.28
CA ILE A 66 -2.16 -0.47 1.89
C ILE A 66 -1.57 -1.77 2.44
N GLU A 67 -0.26 -2.00 2.36
CA GLU A 67 0.37 -3.20 2.90
C GLU A 67 0.08 -3.37 4.40
N ASN A 68 0.23 -2.30 5.18
CA ASN A 68 -0.03 -2.30 6.61
C ASN A 68 -1.52 -2.54 6.92
N GLY A 69 -2.42 -1.90 6.18
CA GLY A 69 -3.86 -2.08 6.37
C GLY A 69 -4.31 -3.50 6.07
N LEU A 70 -3.83 -4.09 4.96
CA LEU A 70 -4.12 -5.49 4.62
C LEU A 70 -3.54 -6.47 5.65
N LYS A 71 -2.34 -6.22 6.19
CA LYS A 71 -1.80 -7.00 7.32
C LYS A 71 -2.64 -6.84 8.58
N GLY A 72 -3.20 -5.66 8.84
CA GLY A 72 -4.19 -5.45 9.89
C GLY A 72 -5.42 -6.35 9.72
N ILE A 73 -5.93 -6.48 8.49
CA ILE A 73 -7.02 -7.43 8.18
C ILE A 73 -6.59 -8.88 8.42
N VAL A 74 -5.37 -9.27 8.02
CA VAL A 74 -4.81 -10.60 8.32
C VAL A 74 -4.84 -10.84 9.83
N ILE A 75 -4.33 -9.90 10.61
CA ILE A 75 -4.22 -10.06 12.06
C ILE A 75 -5.61 -10.15 12.72
N LYS A 76 -6.58 -9.35 12.24
CA LYS A 76 -7.94 -9.33 12.80
C LYS A 76 -8.77 -10.56 12.44
N TYR A 77 -8.67 -11.06 11.21
CA TYR A 77 -9.61 -12.06 10.67
C TYR A 77 -8.97 -13.39 10.27
N TYR A 78 -7.65 -13.46 10.16
CA TYR A 78 -6.89 -14.61 9.68
C TYR A 78 -5.60 -14.79 10.50
N SER A 79 -5.74 -14.80 11.83
CA SER A 79 -4.62 -14.83 12.77
C SER A 79 -3.74 -16.09 12.62
N ASP A 80 -4.30 -17.17 12.07
CA ASP A 80 -3.59 -18.39 11.67
C ASP A 80 -2.55 -18.16 10.56
N LYS A 81 -2.63 -17.03 9.84
CA LYS A 81 -1.69 -16.64 8.78
C LYS A 81 -0.53 -15.75 9.28
N ILE A 82 -0.39 -15.55 10.59
CA ILE A 82 0.76 -14.87 11.22
C ILE A 82 1.78 -15.94 11.59
N ASN A 83 3.01 -15.83 11.08
CA ASN A 83 4.08 -16.77 11.42
C ASN A 83 5.22 -16.05 12.14
N TYR A 84 5.42 -16.39 13.41
CA TYR A 84 6.53 -15.92 14.23
C TYR A 84 7.01 -17.04 15.15
N ASP A 85 8.29 -17.01 15.51
CA ASP A 85 8.88 -17.89 16.53
C ASP A 85 9.23 -17.09 17.76
N ILE A 86 9.14 -17.73 18.94
CA ILE A 86 9.70 -17.21 20.20
C ILE A 86 10.92 -18.07 20.54
N LYS A 87 12.11 -17.47 20.55
CA LYS A 87 13.38 -18.13 20.88
C LYS A 87 14.13 -17.30 21.91
N SER A 88 14.35 -17.85 23.11
CA SER A 88 15.29 -17.30 24.11
C SER A 88 15.16 -15.78 24.28
N ASP A 89 13.94 -15.30 24.56
CA ASP A 89 13.57 -13.89 24.77
C ASP A 89 13.58 -13.00 23.50
N GLN A 90 13.57 -13.62 22.31
CA GLN A 90 13.43 -12.93 21.04
C GLN A 90 12.22 -13.46 20.26
N ILE A 91 11.42 -12.53 19.77
CA ILE A 91 10.33 -12.82 18.85
C ILE A 91 10.81 -12.52 17.44
N ILE A 92 10.80 -13.54 16.60
CA ILE A 92 11.23 -13.45 15.21
C ILE A 92 9.98 -13.55 14.34
N LEU A 93 9.53 -12.42 13.80
CA LEU A 93 8.46 -12.39 12.81
C LEU A 93 8.97 -12.91 11.46
N HIS A 94 8.40 -14.00 10.96
CA HIS A 94 8.74 -14.57 9.66
C HIS A 94 7.88 -14.00 8.53
N ASN A 95 6.56 -13.91 8.74
CA ASN A 95 5.63 -13.28 7.80
C ASN A 95 4.26 -12.98 8.42
N ILE A 96 3.49 -12.13 7.73
CA ILE A 96 2.07 -11.89 7.99
C ILE A 96 1.33 -12.06 6.67
N GLY A 97 0.41 -13.02 6.60
CA GLY A 97 -0.31 -13.39 5.37
C GLY A 97 0.22 -14.67 4.71
N GLY A 98 1.03 -15.48 5.39
CA GLY A 98 1.56 -16.72 4.83
C GLY A 98 2.44 -16.48 3.58
N LYS A 99 2.17 -17.22 2.48
CA LYS A 99 2.96 -17.11 1.25
C LYS A 99 2.86 -15.71 0.60
N SER A 100 1.75 -14.99 0.80
CA SER A 100 1.52 -13.68 0.20
C SER A 100 2.36 -12.58 0.84
N GLY A 101 2.46 -12.60 2.17
CA GLY A 101 3.17 -11.62 2.98
C GLY A 101 4.67 -11.49 2.73
N ARG A 102 5.31 -12.46 2.07
CA ARG A 102 6.77 -12.43 1.81
C ARG A 102 7.17 -11.58 0.61
N SER A 103 6.23 -11.19 -0.24
CA SER A 103 6.53 -10.72 -1.59
C SER A 103 6.36 -9.22 -1.81
N HIS A 104 5.88 -8.46 -0.81
CA HIS A 104 5.37 -7.08 -0.99
C HIS A 104 4.39 -6.95 -2.17
N ASP A 105 3.75 -8.06 -2.57
CA ASP A 105 2.76 -8.09 -3.64
C ASP A 105 1.40 -7.77 -3.04
N LEU A 106 1.01 -6.51 -3.18
CA LEU A 106 -0.21 -5.96 -2.61
C LEU A 106 -1.45 -6.60 -3.22
N LEU A 107 -1.41 -6.99 -4.51
CA LEU A 107 -2.52 -7.68 -5.13
C LEU A 107 -2.71 -9.06 -4.50
N LEU A 108 -1.64 -9.83 -4.41
CA LEU A 108 -1.71 -11.17 -3.86
C LEU A 108 -2.08 -11.14 -2.37
N LEU A 109 -1.62 -10.12 -1.62
CA LEU A 109 -2.06 -9.90 -0.24
C LEU A 109 -3.55 -9.53 -0.16
N ALA A 110 -4.04 -8.64 -1.03
CA ALA A 110 -5.46 -8.25 -1.11
C ALA A 110 -6.37 -9.44 -1.45
N GLU A 111 -5.96 -10.29 -2.39
CA GLU A 111 -6.66 -11.53 -2.71
C GLU A 111 -6.68 -12.47 -1.51
N SER A 112 -5.57 -12.60 -0.78
CA SER A 112 -5.46 -13.51 0.37
C SER A 112 -6.30 -13.13 1.58
N VAL A 113 -6.74 -11.86 1.67
CA VAL A 113 -7.67 -11.36 2.69
C VAL A 113 -9.10 -11.24 2.19
N GLU A 114 -9.37 -11.66 0.95
CA GLU A 114 -10.68 -11.59 0.30
C GLU A 114 -11.17 -10.14 0.10
N LEU A 115 -10.26 -9.20 -0.18
CA LEU A 115 -10.62 -7.78 -0.38
C LEU A 115 -11.64 -7.58 -1.52
N PHE A 116 -11.57 -8.43 -2.55
CA PHE A 116 -12.42 -8.36 -3.73
C PHE A 116 -13.70 -9.21 -3.63
N SER A 117 -13.95 -9.82 -2.48
CA SER A 117 -15.21 -10.54 -2.24
C SER A 117 -16.27 -9.62 -1.66
N ASP A 118 -17.51 -10.12 -1.59
CA ASP A 118 -18.62 -9.40 -0.96
C ASP A 118 -18.44 -9.21 0.55
N LYS A 119 -17.40 -9.77 1.17
CA LYS A 119 -17.13 -9.67 2.62
C LYS A 119 -17.08 -8.23 3.12
N PHE A 120 -16.50 -7.32 2.34
CA PHE A 120 -16.31 -5.92 2.72
C PHE A 120 -17.21 -4.96 1.93
N CYS A 121 -17.94 -5.44 0.92
CA CYS A 121 -18.82 -4.64 0.06
C CYS A 121 -18.19 -3.33 -0.47
N LEU A 122 -16.91 -3.37 -0.86
CA LEU A 122 -16.16 -2.15 -1.23
C LEU A 122 -16.50 -1.61 -2.61
N PHE A 123 -16.89 -2.49 -3.53
CA PHE A 123 -16.99 -2.19 -4.95
C PHE A 123 -18.41 -2.39 -5.44
N LYS A 124 -18.87 -1.46 -6.28
CA LYS A 124 -20.21 -1.54 -6.88
C LYS A 124 -20.16 -2.17 -8.26
N TYR A 125 -19.03 -2.01 -8.97
CA TYR A 125 -18.86 -2.47 -10.34
C TYR A 125 -17.58 -3.29 -10.50
N ASP A 126 -17.59 -4.27 -11.40
CA ASP A 126 -16.41 -5.08 -11.73
C ASP A 126 -15.22 -4.23 -12.22
N GLN A 127 -15.52 -3.09 -12.84
CA GLN A 127 -14.50 -2.13 -13.29
C GLN A 127 -13.71 -1.53 -12.13
N ASP A 128 -14.35 -1.33 -10.97
CA ASP A 128 -13.68 -0.80 -9.76
C ASP A 128 -12.65 -1.81 -9.26
N ILE A 129 -13.03 -3.09 -9.22
CA ILE A 129 -12.16 -4.22 -8.88
C ILE A 129 -10.97 -4.28 -9.83
N ASN A 130 -11.22 -4.25 -11.14
CA ASN A 130 -10.17 -4.33 -12.15
C ASN A 130 -9.18 -3.16 -12.07
N SER A 131 -9.70 -1.95 -11.81
CA SER A 131 -8.88 -0.75 -11.64
C SER A 131 -8.00 -0.85 -10.40
N LEU A 132 -8.56 -1.28 -9.27
CA LEU A 132 -7.79 -1.48 -8.04
C LEU A 132 -6.72 -2.56 -8.22
N LYS A 133 -7.02 -3.69 -8.88
CA LYS A 133 -6.01 -4.74 -9.15
C LYS A 133 -4.79 -4.20 -9.90
N ILE A 134 -5.00 -3.27 -10.83
CA ILE A 134 -3.92 -2.64 -11.59
C ILE A 134 -3.14 -1.65 -10.73
N VAL A 135 -3.84 -0.83 -9.94
CA VAL A 135 -3.21 0.08 -8.98
C VAL A 135 -2.37 -0.69 -7.95
N LEU A 136 -2.87 -1.79 -7.39
CA LEU A 136 -2.11 -2.60 -6.43
C LEU A 136 -0.85 -3.20 -7.03
N LYS A 137 -0.87 -3.65 -8.30
CA LYS A 137 0.34 -4.10 -9.00
C LYS A 137 1.36 -2.97 -9.14
N HIS A 138 0.89 -1.79 -9.55
CA HIS A 138 1.74 -0.60 -9.67
C HIS A 138 2.38 -0.21 -8.32
N LEU A 139 1.57 -0.12 -7.26
CA LEU A 139 2.05 0.21 -5.92
C LEU A 139 2.96 -0.89 -5.34
N SER A 140 2.74 -2.16 -5.69
CA SER A 140 3.66 -3.25 -5.31
C SER A 140 5.06 -3.03 -5.88
N ASP A 141 5.15 -2.59 -7.14
CA ASP A 141 6.43 -2.26 -7.76
C ASP A 141 7.07 -1.05 -7.08
N MET A 142 6.28 -0.02 -6.75
CA MET A 142 6.77 1.14 -6.00
C MET A 142 7.33 0.77 -4.62
N VAL A 143 6.65 -0.11 -3.87
CA VAL A 143 7.15 -0.60 -2.57
C VAL A 143 8.43 -1.41 -2.74
N LYS A 144 8.46 -2.34 -3.71
CA LYS A 144 9.64 -3.19 -3.98
C LYS A 144 10.85 -2.36 -4.41
N TRP A 145 10.66 -1.29 -5.17
CA TRP A 145 11.73 -0.48 -5.74
C TRP A 145 12.17 0.63 -4.77
N GLY A 146 11.22 1.33 -4.14
CA GLY A 146 11.48 2.35 -3.14
C GLY A 146 12.26 1.83 -1.92
N ALA A 147 12.07 0.56 -1.56
CA ALA A 147 12.82 -0.06 -0.48
C ALA A 147 14.24 -0.52 -0.84
N LYS A 148 14.63 -0.63 -2.13
CA LYS A 148 15.88 -1.33 -2.49
C LYS A 148 16.74 -0.74 -3.61
N TYR A 149 16.20 -0.18 -4.70
CA TYR A 149 17.04 0.25 -5.84
C TYR A 149 16.36 1.29 -6.76
N PRO A 150 17.11 2.22 -7.38
CA PRO A 150 16.59 3.12 -8.43
C PRO A 150 16.28 2.40 -9.76
N ILE A 151 16.43 1.07 -9.85
CA ILE A 151 16.30 0.29 -11.09
C ILE A 151 15.55 -1.04 -10.80
N PRO A 152 14.61 -1.47 -11.67
CA PRO A 152 13.90 -2.75 -11.56
C PRO A 152 14.80 -3.99 -11.43
N ASN A 153 14.38 -4.95 -10.60
CA ASN A 153 15.03 -6.26 -10.42
C ASN A 153 14.76 -7.25 -11.59
N GLY A 154 15.12 -6.84 -12.81
CA GLY A 154 15.17 -7.69 -14.01
C GLY A 154 14.39 -7.14 -15.22
N ILE A 155 14.99 -7.23 -16.40
CA ILE A 155 14.48 -6.74 -17.70
C ILE A 155 13.09 -7.29 -18.09
N LYS A 156 12.66 -8.42 -17.51
CA LYS A 156 11.35 -9.05 -17.81
C LYS A 156 10.27 -8.77 -16.76
N LYS A 157 10.57 -7.99 -15.71
CA LYS A 157 9.62 -7.59 -14.65
C LYS A 157 9.12 -6.16 -14.83
N HIS A 158 9.07 -5.67 -16.06
CA HIS A 158 8.32 -4.45 -16.34
C HIS A 158 6.84 -4.76 -16.24
N PHE A 159 6.13 -4.07 -15.34
CA PHE A 159 4.70 -3.91 -15.52
C PHE A 159 4.49 -3.17 -16.84
N VAL A 160 4.07 -3.89 -17.86
CA VAL A 160 3.65 -3.30 -19.12
C VAL A 160 2.23 -2.79 -18.89
N PHE A 161 2.07 -1.47 -18.96
CA PHE A 161 0.79 -0.82 -18.80
C PHE A 161 -0.22 -1.38 -19.82
N ASN A 162 -1.38 -1.78 -19.32
CA ASN A 162 -2.48 -2.14 -20.20
C ASN A 162 -3.09 -0.84 -20.74
N ASN A 163 -2.95 -0.61 -22.05
CA ASN A 163 -3.50 0.55 -22.75
C ASN A 163 -5.05 0.63 -22.69
N SER A 164 -5.73 -0.43 -22.25
CA SER A 164 -7.18 -0.42 -22.01
C SER A 164 -7.58 0.34 -20.74
N ILE A 165 -6.62 0.65 -19.87
CA ILE A 165 -6.82 1.59 -18.76
C ILE A 165 -6.20 2.91 -19.18
N PRO A 166 -6.98 4.01 -19.27
CA PRO A 166 -6.44 5.32 -19.55
C PRO A 166 -5.20 5.57 -18.71
N ALA A 167 -4.07 5.95 -19.33
CA ALA A 167 -2.87 6.33 -18.59
C ALA A 167 -3.20 7.42 -17.54
N VAL A 168 -4.19 8.26 -17.81
CA VAL A 168 -4.81 9.21 -16.88
C VAL A 168 -5.33 8.56 -15.59
N LEU A 169 -5.90 7.35 -15.60
CA LEU A 169 -6.39 6.68 -14.39
C LEU A 169 -5.27 6.18 -13.47
N VAL A 170 -4.06 5.95 -13.99
CA VAL A 170 -2.92 5.47 -13.20
C VAL A 170 -1.88 6.57 -12.94
N TYR A 171 -1.82 7.60 -13.79
CA TYR A 171 -0.85 8.71 -13.70
C TYR A 171 -1.49 10.07 -13.36
N GLY A 172 -2.80 10.21 -13.46
CA GLY A 172 -3.56 11.35 -12.93
C GLY A 172 -4.02 11.07 -11.50
N PHE A 173 -4.47 12.11 -10.79
CA PHE A 173 -4.97 12.07 -9.40
C PHE A 173 -6.01 10.99 -9.08
N HIS A 174 -6.51 10.26 -10.08
CA HIS A 174 -7.42 9.13 -10.01
C HIS A 174 -6.89 7.90 -9.25
N ILE A 175 -5.58 7.77 -9.03
CA ILE A 175 -5.09 6.71 -8.11
C ILE A 175 -5.69 6.88 -6.72
N LEU A 176 -5.90 8.13 -6.27
CA LEU A 176 -6.53 8.43 -4.99
C LEU A 176 -7.97 7.92 -4.97
N ASP A 177 -8.74 8.20 -6.02
CA ASP A 177 -10.13 7.73 -6.14
C ASP A 177 -10.23 6.20 -6.06
N VAL A 178 -9.24 5.49 -6.62
CA VAL A 178 -9.21 4.02 -6.64
C VAL A 178 -8.80 3.42 -5.29
N ILE A 179 -7.88 4.05 -4.56
CA ILE A 179 -7.40 3.53 -3.25
C ILE A 179 -8.25 4.02 -2.07
N GLU A 180 -8.98 5.12 -2.22
CA GLU A 180 -9.75 5.74 -1.15
C GLU A 180 -10.78 4.78 -0.50
N PRO A 181 -11.55 3.95 -1.24
CA PRO A 181 -12.44 2.98 -0.61
C PRO A 181 -11.70 1.99 0.31
N VAL A 182 -10.47 1.64 -0.04
CA VAL A 182 -9.63 0.72 0.75
C VAL A 182 -9.17 1.39 2.04
N PHE A 183 -8.77 2.67 1.98
CA PHE A 183 -8.39 3.40 3.20
C PHE A 183 -9.59 3.69 4.11
N LYS A 184 -10.77 3.99 3.55
CA LYS A 184 -12.02 4.10 4.32
C LYS A 184 -12.39 2.81 5.04
N LEU A 185 -12.11 1.66 4.42
CA LEU A 185 -12.24 0.37 5.11
C LEU A 185 -11.31 0.33 6.33
N PHE A 186 -10.04 0.67 6.19
CA PHE A 186 -9.10 0.65 7.30
C PHE A 186 -9.48 1.60 8.44
N GLU A 187 -10.01 2.79 8.13
CA GLU A 187 -10.53 3.73 9.14
C GLU A 187 -11.72 3.16 9.90
N LYS A 188 -12.65 2.49 9.19
CA LYS A 188 -13.77 1.78 9.80
C LYS A 188 -13.28 0.66 10.71
N GLU A 189 -12.32 -0.13 10.25
CA GLU A 189 -11.75 -1.25 11.00
C GLU A 189 -10.97 -0.81 12.26
N LEU A 190 -10.34 0.37 12.23
CA LEU A 190 -9.63 0.99 13.36
C LEU A 190 -10.60 1.48 14.45
N SER A 191 -11.76 1.99 14.02
CA SER A 191 -12.77 2.59 14.90
C SER A 191 -13.64 1.56 15.64
N GLN A 192 -13.58 0.29 15.23
CA GLN A 192 -14.22 -0.85 15.89
C GLN A 192 -13.29 -1.47 16.95
#